data_AF-Q09BG4-F1
#
_entry.id   AF-Q09BG4-F1
#
_cell.length_a   1.000
_cell.length_b   1.000
_cell.length_c   1.000
_cell.angle_alpha   90.00
_cell.angle_beta   90.00
_cell.angle_gamma   90.00
#
_symmetry.space_group_name_H-M   'P 1'
#
loop_
_entity.id
_entity.type
_entity.pdbx_description
1 polymer ?
#
loop_
_entity_poly.entity_id
_entity_poly.type
_entity_poly.pdbx_seq_one_letter_code
_entity_poly.pdbx_strand_id
1 'polypeptide(L)'
;MLFARAAATLLTVLVLSACAGREESGDGPLLPTIQLPSTTVGLAYEVRLTATGGTGTLRYSVEEVPEGFSFYADTGLLKGPAAAPGTFTLYVGVKDDTGEGDARTYSLRVYPAPRVTRTDLPAATLHAAYAFSLSATGGQPPLKWALVEGTLPLGLRLSESGDITGVTLDTIPGLFRVRVQDANGAQATEQLSLAVSEPPPDSGTPDSGTPDSGTPDSGTPDSGTPDSGTPDSGTPDSGTPDAGTPFPLSVGNWNLEWFGSTTNGPSDDSLQLSNVRAVMADAGIDFWALQEVVNAGTLAQLKQAMPGYDGFAANDSRVIYGASYYTASEQKPAVLFKSGTVQVLTAEIILTHFNYEFAGRPPLQLRLRVTRGNTSLEMFAIILHMKAQTGGIDDYNQRKAAGAALKQYLDSQLSNVRVIVLGDWNDDVDISIYRDSGSYLPSPYQNFVEAPASYQFLTMPLSVSGVGSTVGYSTFIDHQLISNELFGDYVGNSTQVLYPAIPNYANTTSDHYPIQSRFDFGDPAF
;
A
#
# COMPACT_ATOMS: atom_id res chain seq x y z
N MET A 1 4.70 22.42 -21.89
CA MET A 1 3.22 22.37 -21.83
C MET A 1 2.83 22.28 -20.37
N LEU A 2 2.19 23.32 -19.84
CA LEU A 2 1.75 23.40 -18.44
C LEU A 2 0.58 22.42 -18.22
N PHE A 3 0.79 21.39 -17.40
CA PHE A 3 -0.33 20.64 -16.82
C PHE A 3 -0.79 21.36 -15.56
N ALA A 4 -1.83 22.17 -15.69
CA ALA A 4 -2.63 22.60 -14.55
C ALA A 4 -3.38 21.36 -14.02
N ARG A 5 -2.91 20.79 -12.91
CA ARG A 5 -3.65 19.76 -12.18
C ARG A 5 -4.91 20.42 -11.60
N ALA A 6 -6.08 19.99 -12.08
CA ALA A 6 -7.35 20.36 -11.50
C ALA A 6 -7.41 19.87 -10.04
N ALA A 7 -7.37 20.80 -9.09
CA ALA A 7 -7.72 20.50 -7.71
C ALA A 7 -9.22 20.20 -7.69
N ALA A 8 -9.59 18.93 -7.44
CA ALA A 8 -10.96 18.54 -7.15
C ALA A 8 -11.39 19.27 -5.87
N THR A 9 -12.03 20.43 -6.06
CA THR A 9 -12.54 21.25 -4.96
C THR A 9 -13.87 20.63 -4.58
N LEU A 10 -13.92 20.00 -3.41
CA LEU A 10 -15.15 19.44 -2.85
C LEU A 10 -16.12 20.61 -2.59
N LEU A 11 -17.02 20.87 -3.53
CA LEU A 11 -18.06 21.87 -3.39
C LEU A 11 -19.08 21.36 -2.37
N THR A 12 -18.98 21.83 -1.13
CA THR A 12 -19.96 21.52 -0.10
C THR A 12 -21.14 22.48 -0.27
N VAL A 13 -22.17 22.06 -1.02
CA VAL A 13 -23.43 22.81 -1.09
C VAL A 13 -24.28 22.39 0.12
N LEU A 14 -24.28 23.20 1.17
CA LEU A 14 -25.13 22.96 2.34
C LEU A 14 -26.38 23.84 2.26
N VAL A 15 -27.52 23.21 1.99
CA VAL A 15 -28.84 23.85 2.12
C VAL A 15 -29.29 23.67 3.56
N LEU A 16 -29.40 24.78 4.29
CA LEU A 16 -29.79 24.77 5.68
C LEU A 16 -31.15 25.47 5.82
N SER A 17 -32.13 24.72 6.32
CA SER A 17 -33.50 25.19 6.54
C SER A 17 -33.80 25.22 8.04
N ALA A 18 -34.67 26.12 8.48
CA ALA A 18 -35.13 26.16 9.87
C ALA A 18 -35.93 24.89 10.21
N CYS A 19 -35.70 24.29 11.39
CA CYS A 19 -36.59 23.25 11.91
C CYS A 19 -37.90 23.90 12.38
N ALA A 20 -39.03 23.48 11.79
CA ALA A 20 -40.36 23.87 12.24
C ALA A 20 -40.65 23.24 13.61
N GLY A 21 -40.35 23.96 14.68
CA GLY A 21 -40.55 23.50 16.05
C GLY A 21 -40.84 24.67 16.98
N ARG A 22 -42.07 25.20 16.90
CA ARG A 22 -42.92 25.74 17.98
C ARG A 22 -43.97 26.67 17.37
N GLU A 23 -45.24 26.46 17.73
CA GLU A 23 -46.34 27.36 17.45
C GLU A 23 -46.07 28.71 18.13
N GLU A 24 -45.46 29.66 17.42
CA GLU A 24 -45.64 31.09 17.70
C GLU A 24 -46.35 31.69 16.49
N SER A 25 -47.46 32.37 16.78
CA SER A 25 -48.45 32.87 15.85
C SER A 25 -47.95 34.07 15.05
N GLY A 26 -47.03 33.84 14.11
CA GLY A 26 -46.59 34.83 13.13
C GLY A 26 -46.35 34.19 11.77
N ASP A 27 -47.05 34.67 10.74
CA ASP A 27 -46.90 34.24 9.34
C ASP A 27 -45.66 34.87 8.66
N GLY A 28 -44.81 35.55 9.44
CA GLY A 28 -43.60 36.24 8.97
C GLY A 28 -42.44 35.29 8.67
N PRO A 29 -41.45 35.75 7.87
CA PRO A 29 -40.30 34.93 7.53
C PRO A 29 -39.37 34.72 8.74
N LEU A 30 -38.84 33.52 8.89
CA LEU A 30 -37.93 33.10 9.97
C LEU A 30 -36.64 32.53 9.39
N LEU A 31 -35.50 33.08 9.80
CA LEU A 31 -34.18 32.60 9.42
C LEU A 31 -33.80 31.31 10.18
N PRO A 32 -32.93 30.44 9.63
CA PRO A 32 -32.55 29.18 10.27
C PRO A 32 -31.72 29.36 11.55
N THR A 33 -31.95 28.52 12.57
CA THR A 33 -31.10 28.45 13.77
C THR A 33 -29.95 27.46 13.56
N ILE A 34 -28.88 27.88 12.91
CA ILE A 34 -27.76 27.00 12.53
C ILE A 34 -26.41 27.57 12.94
N GLN A 35 -25.43 26.67 13.08
CA GLN A 35 -24.02 27.04 13.05
C GLN A 35 -23.55 26.96 11.60
N LEU A 36 -22.87 28.01 11.11
CA LEU A 36 -22.26 27.95 9.79
C LEU A 36 -21.08 26.97 9.83
N PRO A 37 -20.94 26.07 8.83
CA PRO A 37 -19.73 25.30 8.66
C PRO A 37 -18.52 26.23 8.61
N SER A 38 -17.43 25.86 9.28
CA SER A 38 -16.17 26.57 9.10
C SER A 38 -15.63 26.37 7.69
N THR A 39 -14.73 27.26 7.28
CA THR A 39 -13.97 27.11 6.03
C THR A 39 -12.52 27.52 6.24
N THR A 40 -11.71 27.40 5.19
CA THR A 40 -10.31 27.77 5.18
C THR A 40 -10.07 28.77 4.05
N VAL A 41 -9.18 29.74 4.25
CA VAL A 41 -8.83 30.76 3.24
C VAL A 41 -8.56 30.11 1.87
N GLY A 42 -9.16 30.67 0.81
CA GLY A 42 -9.00 30.18 -0.57
C GLY A 42 -9.89 29.00 -0.96
N LEU A 43 -10.59 28.34 -0.03
CA LEU A 43 -11.55 27.29 -0.38
C LEU A 43 -12.86 27.88 -0.89
N ALA A 44 -13.42 27.24 -1.93
CA ALA A 44 -14.79 27.51 -2.35
C ALA A 44 -15.76 27.23 -1.20
N TYR A 45 -16.73 28.12 -1.01
CA TYR A 45 -17.70 28.03 0.07
C TYR A 45 -19.06 28.49 -0.44
N GLU A 46 -20.12 27.71 -0.20
CA GLU A 46 -21.49 28.08 -0.54
C GLU A 46 -22.45 27.62 0.56
N VAL A 47 -23.12 28.57 1.21
CA VAL A 47 -24.18 28.27 2.19
C VAL A 47 -25.39 29.14 1.91
N ARG A 48 -26.55 28.50 1.83
CA ARG A 48 -27.83 29.20 1.66
C ARG A 48 -28.60 29.24 2.98
N LEU A 49 -28.92 30.46 3.43
CA LEU A 49 -29.73 30.72 4.61
C LEU A 49 -31.21 30.79 4.20
N THR A 50 -31.84 29.63 4.07
CA THR A 50 -33.23 29.57 3.60
C THR A 50 -34.18 29.89 4.75
N ALA A 51 -34.85 31.05 4.69
CA ALA A 51 -35.91 31.40 5.62
C ALA A 51 -37.19 30.58 5.34
N THR A 52 -37.97 30.31 6.39
CA THR A 52 -39.28 29.65 6.32
C THR A 52 -40.39 30.65 6.66
N GLY A 53 -41.61 30.47 6.14
CA GLY A 53 -42.73 31.41 6.35
C GLY A 53 -42.59 32.68 5.48
N GLY A 54 -43.36 33.71 5.81
CA GLY A 54 -43.42 34.97 5.09
C GLY A 54 -44.39 34.98 3.92
N THR A 55 -44.91 36.16 3.58
CA THR A 55 -45.83 36.37 2.47
C THR A 55 -45.12 37.02 1.27
N GLY A 56 -45.19 36.35 0.11
CA GLY A 56 -44.63 36.88 -1.14
C GLY A 56 -43.13 36.66 -1.28
N THR A 57 -42.43 37.59 -1.91
CA THR A 57 -41.00 37.48 -2.20
C THR A 57 -40.19 37.81 -0.95
N LEU A 58 -39.30 36.89 -0.54
CA LEU A 58 -38.36 37.16 0.55
C LEU A 58 -37.15 37.95 0.04
N ARG A 59 -36.77 39.00 0.77
CA ARG A 59 -35.55 39.79 0.53
C ARG A 59 -34.62 39.68 1.70
N TYR A 60 -33.44 39.14 1.44
CA TYR A 60 -32.38 38.99 2.42
C TYR A 60 -31.46 40.21 2.41
N SER A 61 -30.82 40.45 3.55
CA SER A 61 -29.83 41.51 3.73
C SER A 61 -28.74 41.03 4.67
N VAL A 62 -27.55 41.60 4.52
CA VAL A 62 -26.44 41.40 5.46
C VAL A 62 -25.75 42.74 5.64
N GLU A 63 -25.43 43.10 6.88
CA GLU A 63 -24.83 44.41 7.17
C GLU A 63 -23.40 44.51 6.62
N GLU A 64 -22.56 43.52 6.92
CA GLU A 64 -21.18 43.45 6.47
C GLU A 64 -20.88 42.06 5.92
N VAL A 65 -20.30 42.02 4.71
CA VAL A 65 -19.85 40.78 4.08
C VAL A 65 -18.35 40.64 4.30
N PRO A 66 -17.88 39.53 4.91
CA PRO A 66 -16.46 39.30 5.11
C PRO A 66 -15.69 39.32 3.79
N GLU A 67 -14.44 39.80 3.83
CA GLU A 67 -13.61 39.93 2.63
C GLU A 67 -13.48 38.61 1.86
N GLY A 68 -13.70 38.67 0.54
CA GLY A 68 -13.71 37.52 -0.36
C GLY A 68 -15.09 36.86 -0.51
N PHE A 69 -16.05 37.15 0.37
CA PHE A 69 -17.42 36.65 0.22
C PHE A 69 -18.30 37.57 -0.62
N SER A 70 -19.35 36.99 -1.19
CA SER A 70 -20.47 37.65 -1.85
C SER A 70 -21.77 37.13 -1.26
N PHE A 71 -22.72 38.03 -0.99
CA PHE A 71 -24.04 37.68 -0.48
C PHE A 71 -25.13 38.04 -1.50
N TYR A 72 -25.95 37.06 -1.84
CA TYR A 72 -27.02 37.20 -2.83
C TYR A 72 -28.36 37.40 -2.12
N ALA A 73 -28.83 38.65 -2.12
CA ALA A 73 -30.01 39.12 -1.38
C ALA A 73 -31.34 38.49 -1.83
N ASP A 74 -31.40 37.93 -3.04
CA ASP A 74 -32.58 37.25 -3.59
C ASP A 74 -32.76 35.82 -3.07
N THR A 75 -31.66 35.19 -2.64
CA THR A 75 -31.62 33.76 -2.29
C THR A 75 -31.08 33.48 -0.90
N GLY A 76 -30.51 34.47 -0.21
CA GLY A 76 -29.83 34.29 1.06
C GLY A 76 -28.54 33.47 0.94
N LEU A 77 -27.94 33.41 -0.25
CA LEU A 77 -26.72 32.65 -0.53
C LEU A 77 -25.48 33.47 -0.13
N LEU A 78 -24.66 32.90 0.74
CA LEU A 78 -23.30 33.37 1.03
C LEU A 78 -22.29 32.51 0.26
N LYS A 79 -21.48 33.15 -0.59
CA LYS A 79 -20.51 32.48 -1.47
C LYS A 79 -19.11 33.05 -1.28
N GLY A 80 -18.11 32.19 -1.11
CA GLY A 80 -16.68 32.53 -0.99
C GLY A 80 -15.92 32.38 -2.32
N PRO A 81 -14.57 32.39 -2.30
CA PRO A 81 -13.72 32.00 -1.16
C PRO A 81 -13.42 33.13 -0.16
N ALA A 82 -13.12 32.78 1.09
CA ALA A 82 -12.63 33.74 2.08
C ALA A 82 -11.23 34.26 1.71
N ALA A 83 -11.00 35.57 1.84
CA ALA A 83 -9.70 36.20 1.58
C ALA A 83 -8.78 36.26 2.82
N ALA A 84 -9.37 36.34 4.02
CA ALA A 84 -8.63 36.48 5.27
C ALA A 84 -9.12 35.50 6.34
N PRO A 85 -8.24 34.98 7.21
CA PRO A 85 -8.64 34.13 8.33
C PRO A 85 -9.21 34.97 9.48
N GLY A 86 -10.09 34.37 10.27
CA GLY A 86 -10.72 35.05 11.40
C GLY A 86 -12.04 34.41 11.81
N THR A 87 -12.64 34.96 12.85
CA THR A 87 -14.06 34.70 13.17
C THR A 87 -14.84 35.93 12.75
N PHE A 88 -15.79 35.75 11.83
CA PHE A 88 -16.63 36.81 11.32
C PHE A 88 -18.05 36.68 11.87
N THR A 89 -18.63 37.81 12.24
CA THR A 89 -20.01 37.88 12.71
C THR A 89 -20.87 38.48 11.59
N LEU A 90 -21.85 37.71 11.13
CA LEU A 90 -22.76 38.07 10.05
C LEU A 90 -24.13 38.43 10.64
N TYR A 91 -24.52 39.68 10.51
CA TYR A 91 -25.86 40.15 10.86
C TYR A 91 -26.76 40.05 9.62
N VAL A 92 -27.59 39.01 9.57
CA VAL A 92 -28.44 38.71 8.41
C VAL A 92 -29.89 39.01 8.76
N GLY A 93 -30.54 39.80 7.92
CA GLY A 93 -31.98 40.06 7.99
C GLY A 93 -32.72 39.43 6.81
N VAL A 94 -33.99 39.10 7.01
CA VAL A 94 -34.93 38.75 5.95
C VAL A 94 -36.21 39.55 6.14
N LYS A 95 -36.81 40.02 5.04
CA LYS A 95 -38.12 40.65 5.02
C LYS A 95 -38.99 40.06 3.92
N ASP A 96 -40.30 40.04 4.14
CA ASP A 96 -41.28 39.69 3.12
C ASP A 96 -41.93 40.93 2.48
N ASP A 97 -42.89 40.74 1.56
CA ASP A 97 -43.55 41.84 0.84
C ASP A 97 -44.53 42.65 1.72
N THR A 98 -44.91 42.13 2.89
CA THR A 98 -45.77 42.83 3.86
C THR A 98 -44.97 43.70 4.83
N GLY A 99 -43.64 43.52 4.86
CA GLY A 99 -42.71 44.25 5.72
C GLY A 99 -42.35 43.53 7.01
N GLU A 100 -42.94 42.37 7.28
CA GLU A 100 -42.56 41.47 8.38
C GLU A 100 -41.17 40.89 8.13
N GLY A 101 -40.41 40.63 9.20
CA GLY A 101 -39.02 40.18 9.05
C GLY A 101 -38.43 39.53 10.29
N ASP A 102 -37.35 38.78 10.09
CA ASP A 102 -36.50 38.19 11.12
C ASP A 102 -35.05 38.65 10.91
N ALA A 103 -34.30 38.74 11.99
CA ALA A 103 -32.90 39.12 11.97
C ALA A 103 -32.10 38.21 12.90
N ARG A 104 -31.00 37.66 12.38
CA ARG A 104 -30.16 36.71 13.10
C ARG A 104 -28.69 36.99 12.92
N THR A 105 -27.94 36.64 13.95
CA THR A 105 -26.49 36.69 13.94
C THR A 105 -25.92 35.30 13.71
N TYR A 106 -25.05 35.17 12.71
CA TYR A 106 -24.29 33.94 12.46
C TYR A 106 -22.80 34.18 12.69
N SER A 107 -22.11 33.16 13.19
CA SER A 107 -20.65 33.18 13.34
C SER A 107 -20.03 32.26 12.30
N LEU A 108 -19.13 32.80 11.48
CA LEU A 108 -18.36 32.06 10.49
C LEU A 108 -16.89 32.02 10.92
N ARG A 109 -16.37 30.81 11.17
CA ARG A 109 -14.94 30.61 11.43
C ARG A 109 -14.20 30.31 10.13
N VAL A 110 -13.21 31.13 9.79
CA VAL A 110 -12.29 30.94 8.68
C VAL A 110 -10.89 30.64 9.22
N TYR A 111 -10.34 29.46 8.92
CA TYR A 111 -8.98 29.08 9.27
C TYR A 111 -7.97 29.65 8.25
N PRO A 112 -6.73 29.98 8.67
CA PRO A 112 -5.66 30.30 7.72
C PRO A 112 -5.40 29.12 6.78
N ALA A 113 -4.96 29.36 5.55
CA ALA A 113 -4.52 28.26 4.68
C ALA A 113 -3.35 27.47 5.32
N PRO A 114 -3.31 26.14 5.20
CA PRO A 114 -2.20 25.37 5.73
C PRO A 114 -0.88 25.72 5.00
N ARG A 115 0.24 25.65 5.72
CA ARG A 115 1.58 25.89 5.17
C ARG A 115 2.60 25.00 5.88
N VAL A 116 3.45 24.29 5.14
CA VAL A 116 4.58 23.53 5.70
C VAL A 116 5.63 24.51 6.23
N THR A 117 6.12 24.32 7.46
CA THR A 117 7.08 25.23 8.11
C THR A 117 8.43 24.62 8.41
N ARG A 118 8.51 23.30 8.57
CA ARG A 118 9.76 22.60 8.86
C ARG A 118 10.18 21.77 7.65
N THR A 119 11.14 22.30 6.91
CA THR A 119 11.64 21.74 5.64
C THR A 119 13.09 21.27 5.72
N ASP A 120 13.81 21.65 6.77
CA ASP A 120 15.22 21.31 6.94
C ASP A 120 15.36 19.98 7.68
N LEU A 121 15.54 18.91 6.90
CA LEU A 121 15.68 17.55 7.42
C LEU A 121 17.15 17.25 7.72
N PRO A 122 17.50 16.82 8.94
CA PRO A 122 18.82 16.25 9.24
C PRO A 122 19.12 15.08 8.33
N ALA A 123 20.39 14.87 7.96
CA ALA A 123 20.77 13.69 7.22
C ALA A 123 20.47 12.41 8.03
N ALA A 124 19.97 11.38 7.37
CA ALA A 124 19.90 10.05 7.93
C ALA A 124 21.29 9.38 7.89
N THR A 125 21.47 8.37 8.73
CA THR A 125 22.68 7.54 8.74
C THR A 125 22.29 6.12 8.38
N LEU A 126 23.00 5.52 7.41
CA LEU A 126 22.75 4.15 6.95
C LEU A 126 22.67 3.18 8.14
N HIS A 127 21.64 2.33 8.15
CA HIS A 127 21.31 1.38 9.21
C HIS A 127 21.01 1.96 10.61
N ALA A 128 20.96 3.29 10.77
CA ALA A 128 20.50 3.92 12.00
C ALA A 128 19.00 4.25 11.94
N ALA A 129 18.36 4.25 13.11
CA ALA A 129 16.98 4.72 13.22
C ALA A 129 16.91 6.23 12.93
N TYR A 130 16.01 6.60 12.02
CA TYR A 130 15.68 7.98 11.71
C TYR A 130 14.27 8.27 12.25
N ALA A 131 14.11 9.43 12.89
CA ALA A 131 12.82 9.93 13.35
C ALA A 131 12.80 11.46 13.24
N PHE A 132 11.85 11.99 12.49
CA PHE A 132 11.69 13.43 12.30
C PHE A 132 10.24 13.81 12.06
N SER A 133 9.69 14.73 12.85
CA SER A 133 8.33 15.24 12.66
C SER A 133 8.34 16.48 11.79
N LEU A 134 7.64 16.43 10.66
CA LEU A 134 7.27 17.61 9.88
C LEU A 134 6.30 18.49 10.68
N SER A 135 6.32 19.78 10.40
CA SER A 135 5.36 20.72 10.99
C SER A 135 4.74 21.62 9.94
N ALA A 136 3.49 21.98 10.17
CA ALA A 136 2.74 22.94 9.39
C ALA A 136 2.02 23.94 10.31
N THR A 137 1.71 25.10 9.77
CA THR A 137 0.87 26.13 10.40
C THR A 137 -0.41 26.32 9.60
N GLY A 138 -1.46 26.87 10.22
CA GLY A 138 -2.75 27.06 9.57
C GLY A 138 -3.53 25.76 9.39
N GLY A 139 -4.63 25.84 8.64
CA GLY A 139 -5.61 24.79 8.44
C GLY A 139 -6.50 24.53 9.66
N GLN A 140 -7.65 23.90 9.42
CA GLN A 140 -8.45 23.29 10.47
C GLN A 140 -7.90 21.92 10.88
N PRO A 141 -7.56 21.70 12.16
CA PRO A 141 -7.18 20.37 12.65
C PRO A 141 -8.31 19.33 12.55
N PRO A 142 -8.00 18.03 12.47
CA PRO A 142 -6.66 17.45 12.38
C PRO A 142 -6.03 17.68 11.00
N LEU A 143 -4.71 17.92 10.98
CA LEU A 143 -3.94 17.97 9.74
C LEU A 143 -3.51 16.56 9.34
N LYS A 144 -3.58 16.25 8.05
CA LYS A 144 -3.16 14.97 7.47
C LYS A 144 -2.03 15.16 6.48
N TRP A 145 -0.97 14.38 6.63
CA TRP A 145 0.19 14.38 5.76
C TRP A 145 0.17 13.22 4.77
N ALA A 146 0.71 13.45 3.58
CA ALA A 146 0.89 12.42 2.57
C ALA A 146 2.11 12.71 1.69
N LEU A 147 2.75 11.65 1.22
CA LEU A 147 3.74 11.71 0.13
C LEU A 147 2.97 11.76 -1.20
N VAL A 148 3.22 12.77 -2.02
CA VAL A 148 2.47 12.99 -3.28
C VAL A 148 3.32 12.91 -4.54
N GLU A 149 4.65 12.93 -4.40
CA GLU A 149 5.61 12.80 -5.50
C GLU A 149 6.97 12.37 -4.95
N GLY A 150 7.77 11.69 -5.77
CA GLY A 150 9.12 11.27 -5.41
C GLY A 150 9.14 10.20 -4.30
N THR A 151 10.29 10.06 -3.66
CA THR A 151 10.57 8.96 -2.75
C THR A 151 11.33 9.39 -1.52
N LEU A 152 10.99 8.77 -0.39
CA LEU A 152 11.86 8.78 0.78
C LEU A 152 13.04 7.83 0.54
N PRO A 153 14.18 8.03 1.24
CA PRO A 153 15.24 7.02 1.27
C PRO A 153 14.69 5.66 1.69
N LEU A 154 15.24 4.59 1.12
CA LEU A 154 14.73 3.24 1.33
C LEU A 154 14.71 2.89 2.82
N GLY A 155 13.55 2.42 3.29
CA GLY A 155 13.31 2.04 4.69
C GLY A 155 12.74 3.16 5.56
N LEU A 156 12.57 4.37 5.02
CA LEU A 156 11.87 5.47 5.67
C LEU A 156 10.43 5.63 5.14
N ARG A 157 9.53 6.07 6.01
CA ARG A 157 8.10 6.28 5.70
C ARG A 157 7.59 7.59 6.30
N LEU A 158 6.56 8.18 5.69
CA LEU A 158 5.82 9.33 6.23
C LEU A 158 4.47 8.87 6.78
N SER A 159 4.17 9.18 8.04
CA SER A 159 2.86 8.93 8.65
C SER A 159 1.83 10.02 8.31
N GLU A 160 0.53 9.74 8.53
CA GLU A 160 -0.52 10.76 8.41
C GLU A 160 -0.37 11.92 9.41
N SER A 161 0.36 11.72 10.51
CA SER A 161 0.68 12.77 11.51
C SER A 161 1.86 13.65 11.10
N GLY A 162 2.58 13.31 10.03
CA GLY A 162 3.74 14.07 9.55
C GLY A 162 5.09 13.55 10.05
N ASP A 163 5.13 12.36 10.65
CA ASP A 163 6.38 11.77 11.16
C ASP A 163 7.07 10.95 10.06
N ILE A 164 8.31 11.32 9.77
CA ILE A 164 9.23 10.54 8.94
C ILE A 164 10.02 9.60 9.86
N THR A 165 9.76 8.30 9.77
CA THR A 165 10.39 7.31 10.65
C THR A 165 10.89 6.09 9.87
N GLY A 166 11.89 5.40 10.41
CA GLY A 166 12.36 4.13 9.85
C GLY A 166 13.86 3.91 10.07
N VAL A 167 14.42 3.00 9.29
CA VAL A 167 15.86 2.72 9.24
C VAL A 167 16.28 2.74 7.79
N THR A 168 17.22 3.61 7.42
CA THR A 168 17.70 3.68 6.04
C THR A 168 18.49 2.43 5.65
N LEU A 169 18.22 1.88 4.45
CA LEU A 169 18.81 0.62 3.99
C LEU A 169 19.82 0.78 2.85
N ASP A 170 19.91 1.97 2.27
CA ASP A 170 20.93 2.35 1.31
C ASP A 170 21.37 3.80 1.58
N THR A 171 22.38 4.26 0.84
CA THR A 171 22.88 5.64 0.91
C THR A 171 22.22 6.56 -0.13
N ILE A 172 21.13 6.13 -0.78
CA ILE A 172 20.49 6.91 -1.84
C ILE A 172 19.65 8.02 -1.19
N PRO A 173 19.89 9.30 -1.52
CA PRO A 173 19.10 10.39 -0.95
C PRO A 173 17.67 10.36 -1.50
N GLY A 174 16.72 10.79 -0.67
CA GLY A 174 15.33 10.97 -1.07
C GLY A 174 15.08 12.38 -1.60
N LEU A 175 14.37 12.49 -2.72
CA LEU A 175 13.79 13.73 -3.22
C LEU A 175 12.29 13.52 -3.35
N PHE A 176 11.50 14.23 -2.56
CA PHE A 176 10.09 13.96 -2.43
C PHE A 176 9.23 15.21 -2.20
N ARG A 177 7.96 15.14 -2.56
CA ARG A 177 6.97 16.18 -2.29
C ARG A 177 5.97 15.68 -1.26
N VAL A 178 5.84 16.43 -0.16
CA VAL A 178 4.81 16.18 0.85
C VAL A 178 3.61 17.09 0.62
N ARG A 179 2.43 16.63 1.03
CA ARG A 179 1.20 17.40 1.11
C ARG A 179 0.68 17.38 2.53
N VAL A 180 0.31 18.55 3.06
CA VAL A 180 -0.51 18.68 4.26
C VAL A 180 -1.91 19.10 3.86
N GLN A 181 -2.92 18.43 4.40
CA GLN A 181 -4.34 18.69 4.17
C GLN A 181 -5.04 18.95 5.51
N ASP A 182 -5.94 19.92 5.55
CA ASP A 182 -6.76 20.22 6.72
C ASP A 182 -8.14 19.54 6.67
N ALA A 183 -8.91 19.63 7.77
CA ALA A 183 -10.21 18.98 7.87
C ALA A 183 -11.31 19.57 6.94
N ASN A 184 -11.11 20.78 6.42
CA ASN A 184 -11.99 21.40 5.43
C ASN A 184 -11.58 21.04 3.99
N GLY A 185 -10.45 20.36 3.82
CA GLY A 185 -9.91 19.94 2.54
C GLY A 185 -8.91 20.90 1.91
N ALA A 186 -8.51 22.00 2.58
CA ALA A 186 -7.45 22.89 2.10
C ALA A 186 -6.10 22.17 2.14
N GLN A 187 -5.24 22.45 1.16
CA GLN A 187 -3.98 21.73 0.97
C GLN A 187 -2.81 22.68 0.75
N ALA A 188 -1.62 22.25 1.18
CA ALA A 188 -0.35 22.82 0.79
C ALA A 188 0.65 21.71 0.50
N THR A 189 1.56 21.96 -0.44
CA THR A 189 2.61 21.00 -0.83
C THR A 189 3.99 21.63 -0.71
N GLU A 190 4.98 20.83 -0.33
CA GLU A 190 6.37 21.27 -0.22
C GLU A 190 7.31 20.19 -0.75
N GLN A 191 8.38 20.58 -1.44
CA GLN A 191 9.40 19.65 -1.92
C GLN A 191 10.55 19.62 -0.93
N LEU A 192 10.93 18.41 -0.51
CA LEU A 192 11.93 18.15 0.50
C LEU A 192 12.99 17.19 -0.06
N SER A 193 14.19 17.30 0.49
CA SER A 193 15.28 16.36 0.23
C SER A 193 15.81 15.82 1.56
N LEU A 194 16.09 14.52 1.61
CA LEU A 194 16.71 13.87 2.76
C LEU A 194 17.98 13.15 2.31
N ALA A 195 19.13 13.65 2.76
CA ALA A 195 20.41 12.99 2.52
C ALA A 195 20.56 11.76 3.42
N VAL A 196 21.28 10.75 2.93
CA VAL A 196 21.73 9.61 3.73
C VAL A 196 23.25 9.56 3.70
N SER A 197 23.86 9.37 4.87
CA SER A 197 25.30 9.29 5.06
C SER A 197 25.69 7.92 5.59
N GLU A 198 26.87 7.44 5.20
CA GLU A 198 27.50 6.28 5.84
C GLU A 198 27.69 6.55 7.34
N PRO A 199 27.62 5.52 8.21
CA PRO A 199 28.02 5.68 9.60
C PRO A 199 29.50 6.11 9.66
N PRO A 200 29.87 6.94 10.66
CA PRO A 200 31.27 7.25 10.86
C PRO A 200 32.07 5.94 11.03
N PRO A 201 33.29 5.86 10.46
CA PRO A 201 34.11 4.67 10.62
C PRO A 201 34.29 4.37 12.10
N ASP A 202 34.12 3.10 12.47
CA ASP A 202 34.24 2.66 13.85
C ASP A 202 35.61 3.10 14.38
N SER A 203 35.62 3.87 15.47
CA SER A 203 36.84 4.30 16.16
C SER A 203 37.52 3.16 16.92
N GLY A 204 37.17 1.91 16.61
CA GLY A 204 37.83 0.72 17.11
C GLY A 204 39.33 0.83 16.92
N THR A 205 40.06 0.87 18.04
CA THR A 205 41.48 0.51 18.05
C THR A 205 41.62 -0.83 17.32
N PRO A 206 42.57 -0.98 16.38
CA PRO A 206 42.86 -2.29 15.80
C PRO A 206 42.98 -3.29 16.94
N ASP A 207 42.25 -4.40 16.85
CA ASP A 207 42.40 -5.48 17.81
C ASP A 207 43.90 -5.78 17.90
N SER A 208 44.45 -5.68 19.11
CA SER A 208 45.83 -6.04 19.39
C SER A 208 45.98 -7.56 19.39
N GLY A 209 45.39 -8.22 18.40
CA GLY A 209 45.70 -9.58 18.04
C GLY A 209 47.15 -9.60 17.60
N THR A 210 48.00 -10.23 18.39
CA THR A 210 49.33 -10.64 17.96
C THR A 210 49.20 -11.36 16.61
N PRO A 211 49.93 -10.94 15.56
CA PRO A 211 50.03 -11.71 14.33
C PRO A 211 50.35 -13.16 14.65
N ASP A 212 49.64 -14.09 14.05
CA ASP A 212 49.91 -15.52 14.21
C ASP A 212 51.36 -15.76 13.84
N SER A 213 52.16 -16.22 14.80
CA SER A 213 53.55 -16.59 14.59
C SER A 213 53.62 -17.94 13.91
N GLY A 214 53.02 -18.05 12.72
CA GLY A 214 53.28 -19.13 11.79
C GLY A 214 54.64 -18.87 11.15
N THR A 215 55.61 -19.71 11.46
CA THR A 215 56.85 -19.79 10.68
C THR A 215 56.49 -20.01 9.20
N PRO A 216 57.00 -19.19 8.26
CA PRO A 216 56.86 -19.46 6.84
C PRO A 216 57.38 -20.87 6.53
N ASP A 217 56.60 -21.65 5.78
CA ASP A 217 57.01 -22.96 5.32
C ASP A 217 58.31 -22.83 4.51
N SER A 218 59.37 -23.50 4.95
CA SER A 218 60.69 -23.49 4.32
C SER A 218 60.72 -24.43 3.11
N GLY A 219 59.77 -24.27 2.20
CA GLY A 219 59.79 -24.90 0.89
C GLY A 219 60.59 -24.05 -0.09
N THR A 220 61.70 -24.59 -0.59
CA THR A 220 62.39 -24.03 -1.77
C THR A 220 61.43 -23.96 -2.96
N PRO A 221 61.26 -22.80 -3.63
CA PRO A 221 60.51 -22.73 -4.87
C PRO A 221 61.09 -23.68 -5.91
N ASP A 222 60.25 -24.50 -6.53
CA ASP A 222 60.66 -25.38 -7.62
C ASP A 222 61.13 -24.52 -8.80
N SER A 223 62.39 -24.71 -9.20
CA SER A 223 63.04 -24.00 -10.30
C SER A 223 62.69 -24.65 -11.63
N GLY A 224 61.40 -24.73 -11.94
CA GLY A 224 60.87 -25.17 -13.23
C GLY A 224 60.57 -23.97 -14.12
N THR A 225 61.15 -23.93 -15.32
CA THR A 225 60.77 -22.99 -16.38
C THR A 225 59.30 -23.20 -16.78
N PRO A 226 58.49 -22.14 -16.97
CA PRO A 226 57.13 -22.27 -17.51
C PRO A 226 57.15 -22.99 -18.86
N ASP A 227 56.36 -24.06 -18.98
CA ASP A 227 56.29 -24.85 -20.20
C ASP A 227 55.63 -24.02 -21.32
N SER A 228 56.36 -23.80 -22.41
CA SER A 228 55.92 -23.04 -23.57
C SER A 228 55.13 -23.93 -24.54
N GLY A 229 54.04 -24.51 -24.06
CA GLY A 229 53.09 -25.30 -24.85
C GLY A 229 51.96 -24.44 -25.40
N THR A 230 51.62 -24.63 -26.67
CA THR A 230 50.40 -24.08 -27.29
C THR A 230 49.14 -24.59 -26.58
N PRO A 231 48.11 -23.75 -26.33
CA PRO A 231 46.86 -24.20 -25.71
C PRO A 231 46.23 -25.35 -26.49
N ASP A 232 45.89 -26.42 -25.77
CA ASP A 232 45.28 -27.62 -26.33
C ASP A 232 43.88 -27.29 -26.87
N SER A 233 43.63 -27.63 -28.14
CA SER A 233 42.34 -27.42 -28.81
C SER A 233 41.38 -28.57 -28.50
N GLY A 234 41.17 -28.85 -27.22
CA GLY A 234 40.18 -29.80 -26.73
C GLY A 234 38.79 -29.15 -26.67
N THR A 235 37.77 -29.85 -27.16
CA THR A 235 36.37 -29.50 -26.88
C THR A 235 36.13 -29.50 -25.37
N PRO A 236 35.44 -28.49 -24.80
CA PRO A 236 35.11 -28.47 -23.38
C PRO A 236 34.42 -29.76 -22.94
N ASP A 237 34.82 -30.27 -21.77
CA ASP A 237 34.22 -31.44 -21.15
C ASP A 237 32.69 -31.28 -21.09
N SER A 238 31.95 -32.29 -21.54
CA SER A 238 30.48 -32.29 -21.50
C SER A 238 29.93 -32.66 -20.11
N GLY A 239 30.70 -32.43 -19.06
CA GLY A 239 30.24 -32.54 -17.68
C GLY A 239 29.48 -31.29 -17.30
N THR A 240 28.28 -31.44 -16.74
CA THR A 240 27.69 -30.39 -15.90
C THR A 240 28.75 -29.95 -14.88
N PRO A 241 29.06 -28.65 -14.77
CA PRO A 241 29.86 -28.15 -13.65
C PRO A 241 29.26 -28.70 -12.35
N ASP A 242 30.11 -29.09 -11.39
CA ASP A 242 29.69 -29.47 -10.04
C ASP A 242 28.98 -28.28 -9.40
N ALA A 243 27.67 -28.17 -9.65
CA ALA A 243 26.80 -27.24 -8.97
C ALA A 243 26.76 -27.71 -7.51
N GLY A 244 27.24 -26.86 -6.61
CA GLY A 244 27.02 -27.03 -5.17
C GLY A 244 25.56 -27.39 -4.91
N THR A 245 25.31 -28.14 -3.84
CA THR A 245 23.97 -28.64 -3.55
C THR A 245 22.95 -27.50 -3.58
N PRO A 246 21.86 -27.60 -4.38
CA PRO A 246 20.84 -26.57 -4.51
C PRO A 246 20.38 -26.05 -3.14
N PHE A 247 20.13 -24.75 -3.05
CA PHE A 247 19.51 -24.09 -1.91
C PHE A 247 18.04 -23.80 -2.26
N PRO A 248 17.12 -24.78 -2.18
CA PRO A 248 15.74 -24.54 -2.62
C PRO A 248 14.94 -23.76 -1.56
N LEU A 249 14.38 -22.63 -1.95
CA LEU A 249 13.23 -21.99 -1.32
C LEU A 249 11.98 -22.33 -2.14
N SER A 250 10.99 -22.96 -1.51
CA SER A 250 9.66 -23.12 -2.10
C SER A 250 8.73 -22.01 -1.59
N VAL A 251 8.04 -21.35 -2.51
CA VAL A 251 7.12 -20.26 -2.23
C VAL A 251 5.75 -20.59 -2.78
N GLY A 252 4.70 -20.26 -2.05
CA GLY A 252 3.34 -20.40 -2.56
C GLY A 252 2.41 -19.27 -2.15
N ASN A 253 1.37 -19.05 -2.96
CA ASN A 253 0.27 -18.16 -2.65
C ASN A 253 -1.07 -18.89 -2.72
N TRP A 254 -1.99 -18.51 -1.84
CA TRP A 254 -3.31 -19.13 -1.77
C TRP A 254 -4.34 -18.20 -1.12
N ASN A 255 -5.42 -17.88 -1.85
CA ASN A 255 -6.62 -17.29 -1.28
C ASN A 255 -7.40 -18.39 -0.52
N LEU A 256 -7.57 -18.20 0.79
CA LEU A 256 -8.19 -19.21 1.64
C LEU A 256 -9.71 -19.10 1.76
N GLU A 257 -10.35 -18.19 1.02
CA GLU A 257 -11.80 -17.97 1.00
C GLU A 257 -12.38 -17.73 2.41
N TRP A 258 -12.32 -16.48 2.87
CA TRP A 258 -12.86 -16.06 4.18
C TRP A 258 -12.39 -16.88 5.39
N PHE A 259 -11.13 -17.31 5.43
CA PHE A 259 -10.61 -18.24 6.44
C PHE A 259 -10.83 -17.76 7.89
N GLY A 260 -11.63 -18.54 8.64
CA GLY A 260 -12.03 -18.25 10.01
C GLY A 260 -13.21 -17.27 10.16
N SER A 261 -13.97 -17.06 9.08
CA SER A 261 -15.25 -16.34 9.09
C SER A 261 -16.40 -17.30 9.31
N THR A 262 -17.24 -17.03 10.32
CA THR A 262 -18.46 -17.82 10.57
C THR A 262 -19.66 -17.42 9.70
N THR A 263 -19.47 -16.52 8.73
CA THR A 263 -20.58 -15.90 7.96
C THR A 263 -20.39 -15.94 6.45
N ASN A 264 -19.15 -16.07 5.98
CA ASN A 264 -18.81 -16.05 4.56
C ASN A 264 -17.81 -17.18 4.27
N GLY A 265 -17.75 -17.64 3.02
CA GLY A 265 -16.92 -18.77 2.61
C GLY A 265 -17.49 -20.13 3.05
N PRO A 266 -16.65 -21.17 3.16
CA PRO A 266 -17.03 -22.49 3.65
C PRO A 266 -17.72 -22.43 5.01
N SER A 267 -18.84 -23.15 5.17
CA SER A 267 -19.71 -23.04 6.36
C SER A 267 -19.24 -23.82 7.59
N ASP A 268 -18.18 -24.64 7.45
CA ASP A 268 -17.59 -25.42 8.53
C ASP A 268 -16.11 -25.01 8.70
N ASP A 269 -15.87 -24.02 9.55
CA ASP A 269 -14.54 -23.49 9.86
C ASP A 269 -13.56 -24.57 10.33
N SER A 270 -14.04 -25.60 11.04
CA SER A 270 -13.18 -26.68 11.55
C SER A 270 -12.73 -27.61 10.43
N LEU A 271 -13.64 -27.93 9.51
CA LEU A 271 -13.32 -28.67 8.30
C LEU A 271 -12.39 -27.86 7.39
N GLN A 272 -12.67 -26.56 7.20
CA GLN A 272 -11.83 -25.67 6.41
C GLN A 272 -10.40 -25.63 6.98
N LEU A 273 -10.23 -25.43 8.29
CA LEU A 273 -8.91 -25.46 8.94
C LEU A 273 -8.21 -26.80 8.75
N SER A 274 -8.92 -27.92 8.92
CA SER A 274 -8.34 -29.26 8.74
C SER A 274 -7.88 -29.49 7.30
N ASN A 275 -8.68 -29.05 6.32
CA ASN A 275 -8.37 -29.15 4.90
C ASN A 275 -7.18 -28.28 4.51
N VAL A 276 -7.19 -27.00 4.90
CA VAL A 276 -6.09 -26.06 4.67
C VAL A 276 -4.77 -26.61 5.24
N ARG A 277 -4.81 -27.12 6.48
CA ARG A 277 -3.65 -27.78 7.10
C ARG A 277 -3.16 -28.97 6.28
N ALA A 278 -4.06 -29.83 5.80
CA ALA A 278 -3.70 -31.01 5.01
C ALA A 278 -3.01 -30.61 3.70
N VAL A 279 -3.55 -29.62 2.98
CA VAL A 279 -2.93 -29.09 1.75
C VAL A 279 -1.54 -28.54 2.02
N MET A 280 -1.39 -27.70 3.06
CA MET A 280 -0.10 -27.09 3.38
C MET A 280 0.94 -28.12 3.84
N ALA A 281 0.53 -29.13 4.60
CA ALA A 281 1.40 -30.19 5.07
C ALA A 281 1.87 -31.10 3.92
N ASP A 282 0.99 -31.43 2.98
CA ASP A 282 1.32 -32.24 1.80
C ASP A 282 2.26 -31.49 0.85
N ALA A 283 1.99 -30.20 0.61
CA ALA A 283 2.80 -29.37 -0.28
C ALA A 283 4.20 -29.03 0.30
N GLY A 284 4.31 -28.94 1.63
CA GLY A 284 5.58 -28.72 2.32
C GLY A 284 6.30 -27.41 1.97
N ILE A 285 5.57 -26.40 1.50
CA ILE A 285 6.11 -25.10 1.05
C ILE A 285 6.76 -24.33 2.20
N ASP A 286 7.91 -23.70 1.96
CA ASP A 286 8.68 -22.99 2.99
C ASP A 286 8.09 -21.63 3.37
N PHE A 287 7.50 -20.91 2.41
CA PHE A 287 6.89 -19.60 2.62
C PHE A 287 5.55 -19.49 1.89
N TRP A 288 4.47 -19.32 2.65
CA TRP A 288 3.11 -19.11 2.16
C TRP A 288 2.69 -17.65 2.28
N ALA A 289 2.19 -17.09 1.18
CA ALA A 289 1.50 -15.81 1.08
C ALA A 289 -0.01 -16.05 0.98
N LEU A 290 -0.76 -15.73 2.02
CA LEU A 290 -2.17 -16.08 2.15
C LEU A 290 -3.06 -14.85 1.93
N GLN A 291 -4.19 -15.04 1.27
CA GLN A 291 -5.23 -14.04 1.12
C GLN A 291 -6.50 -14.51 1.86
N GLU A 292 -7.38 -13.54 2.14
CA GLU A 292 -8.67 -13.76 2.82
C GLU A 292 -8.62 -14.41 4.20
N VAL A 293 -7.53 -14.22 4.95
CA VAL A 293 -7.54 -14.57 6.37
C VAL A 293 -8.39 -13.56 7.14
N VAL A 294 -9.43 -14.03 7.82
CA VAL A 294 -10.32 -13.16 8.59
C VAL A 294 -9.95 -13.20 10.06
N ASN A 295 -9.87 -14.39 10.65
CA ASN A 295 -9.69 -14.56 12.09
C ASN A 295 -8.24 -14.95 12.44
N ALA A 296 -7.56 -14.08 13.20
CA ALA A 296 -6.19 -14.33 13.65
C ALA A 296 -6.08 -15.52 14.61
N GLY A 297 -7.14 -15.85 15.35
CA GLY A 297 -7.23 -17.04 16.19
C GLY A 297 -7.23 -18.33 15.37
N THR A 298 -7.98 -18.37 14.26
CA THR A 298 -7.98 -19.51 13.32
C THR A 298 -6.60 -19.68 12.67
N LEU A 299 -5.94 -18.58 12.28
CA LEU A 299 -4.55 -18.64 11.81
C LEU A 299 -3.58 -19.17 12.90
N ALA A 300 -3.77 -18.76 14.15
CA ALA A 300 -2.97 -19.26 15.27
C ALA A 300 -3.18 -20.76 15.52
N GLN A 301 -4.40 -21.27 15.35
CA GLN A 301 -4.70 -22.71 15.41
C GLN A 301 -4.03 -23.47 14.26
N LEU A 302 -4.10 -22.96 13.03
CA LEU A 302 -3.39 -23.54 11.88
C LEU A 302 -1.89 -23.61 12.14
N LYS A 303 -1.29 -22.52 12.64
CA LYS A 303 0.13 -22.47 13.04
C LYS A 303 0.45 -23.55 14.09
N GLN A 304 -0.34 -23.67 15.14
CA GLN A 304 -0.15 -24.69 16.19
C GLN A 304 -0.22 -26.11 15.62
N ALA A 305 -1.03 -26.33 14.59
CA ALA A 305 -1.19 -27.61 13.92
C ALA A 305 -0.12 -27.91 12.85
N MET A 306 0.81 -26.97 12.61
CA MET A 306 1.89 -27.05 11.63
C MET A 306 3.26 -26.89 12.32
N PRO A 307 3.79 -27.93 13.00
CA PRO A 307 5.07 -27.83 13.71
C PRO A 307 6.21 -27.33 12.83
N GLY A 308 7.01 -26.39 13.34
CA GLY A 308 8.12 -25.77 12.61
C GLY A 308 7.72 -24.53 11.79
N TYR A 309 6.42 -24.27 11.61
CA TYR A 309 5.94 -23.05 11.00
C TYR A 309 5.69 -21.95 12.03
N ASP A 310 5.99 -20.70 11.65
CA ASP A 310 5.47 -19.49 12.27
C ASP A 310 4.66 -18.69 11.24
N GLY A 311 3.89 -17.71 11.68
CA GLY A 311 3.02 -16.93 10.81
C GLY A 311 2.22 -15.87 11.55
N PHE A 312 1.73 -14.88 10.80
CA PHE A 312 0.88 -13.78 11.25
C PHE A 312 0.01 -13.23 10.13
N ALA A 313 -1.06 -12.56 10.53
CA ALA A 313 -1.90 -11.74 9.65
C ALA A 313 -1.44 -10.28 9.64
N ALA A 314 -1.87 -9.52 8.64
CA ALA A 314 -1.49 -8.12 8.41
C ALA A 314 -1.81 -7.15 9.56
N ASN A 315 -2.65 -7.53 10.52
CA ASN A 315 -2.97 -6.74 11.72
C ASN A 315 -2.23 -7.19 13.00
N ASP A 316 -1.26 -8.12 12.89
CA ASP A 316 -0.44 -8.56 14.01
C ASP A 316 0.52 -7.46 14.48
N SER A 317 0.84 -7.44 15.77
CA SER A 317 1.82 -6.51 16.37
C SER A 317 3.23 -6.53 15.75
N ARG A 318 3.60 -7.61 15.04
CA ARG A 318 4.84 -7.71 14.27
C ARG A 318 4.85 -6.80 13.05
N VAL A 319 3.67 -6.38 12.58
CA VAL A 319 3.53 -5.41 11.48
C VAL A 319 3.76 -4.03 12.08
N ILE A 320 4.99 -3.52 11.94
CA ILE A 320 5.47 -2.32 12.63
C ILE A 320 4.85 -1.02 12.09
N TYR A 321 4.13 -1.09 10.97
CA TYR A 321 3.46 0.04 10.36
C TYR A 321 2.20 -0.36 9.60
N GLY A 322 1.14 0.42 9.76
CA GLY A 322 -0.11 0.29 9.02
C GLY A 322 -0.96 -0.93 9.39
N ALA A 323 -0.61 -1.69 10.43
CA ALA A 323 -1.44 -2.80 10.94
C ALA A 323 -2.89 -2.39 11.22
N SER A 324 -3.12 -1.13 11.61
CA SER A 324 -4.44 -0.55 11.88
C SER A 324 -5.34 -0.38 10.64
N TYR A 325 -4.81 -0.52 9.42
CA TYR A 325 -5.63 -0.58 8.21
C TYR A 325 -6.46 -1.85 8.15
N TYR A 326 -6.06 -2.88 8.91
CA TYR A 326 -6.78 -4.14 9.01
C TYR A 326 -7.40 -4.32 10.40
N THR A 327 -8.71 -4.40 10.44
CA THR A 327 -9.55 -4.71 11.60
C THR A 327 -9.55 -6.22 11.90
N ALA A 328 -10.21 -6.60 13.00
CA ALA A 328 -10.27 -7.98 13.43
C ALA A 328 -11.13 -8.89 12.51
N SER A 329 -12.11 -8.35 11.79
CA SER A 329 -13.17 -9.15 11.13
C SER A 329 -13.22 -9.02 9.61
N GLU A 330 -12.30 -8.30 8.98
CA GLU A 330 -12.20 -8.25 7.52
C GLU A 330 -11.22 -9.28 6.96
N GLN A 331 -11.26 -9.51 5.65
CA GLN A 331 -10.25 -10.25 4.92
C GLN A 331 -8.90 -9.52 4.95
N LYS A 332 -7.81 -10.21 5.27
CA LYS A 332 -6.48 -9.61 5.20
C LYS A 332 -5.41 -10.56 4.66
N PRO A 333 -4.30 -10.02 4.11
CA PRO A 333 -3.09 -10.77 3.85
C PRO A 333 -2.56 -11.41 5.12
N ALA A 334 -1.97 -12.59 4.98
CA ALA A 334 -1.24 -13.26 6.05
C ALA A 334 -0.07 -14.04 5.48
N VAL A 335 0.80 -14.51 6.37
CA VAL A 335 1.91 -15.39 6.02
C VAL A 335 2.02 -16.57 6.97
N LEU A 336 2.51 -17.69 6.43
CA LEU A 336 2.91 -18.86 7.19
C LEU A 336 4.22 -19.39 6.60
N PHE A 337 5.25 -19.59 7.40
CA PHE A 337 6.59 -19.91 6.92
C PHE A 337 7.35 -20.82 7.88
N LYS A 338 8.23 -21.68 7.34
CA LYS A 338 9.10 -22.51 8.16
C LYS A 338 10.14 -21.63 8.87
N SER A 339 10.03 -21.52 10.18
CA SER A 339 10.87 -20.64 11.02
C SER A 339 12.36 -20.98 11.01
N GLY A 340 12.73 -22.23 10.70
CA GLY A 340 14.12 -22.63 10.49
C GLY A 340 14.70 -22.25 9.11
N THR A 341 13.84 -21.83 8.18
CA THR A 341 14.23 -21.43 6.82
C THR A 341 14.10 -19.91 6.64
N VAL A 342 13.00 -19.34 7.11
CA VAL A 342 12.63 -17.95 6.84
C VAL A 342 12.54 -17.21 8.15
N GLN A 343 13.30 -16.12 8.24
CA GLN A 343 13.18 -15.12 9.29
C GLN A 343 12.55 -13.87 8.70
N VAL A 344 11.47 -13.39 9.31
CA VAL A 344 10.89 -12.08 9.00
C VAL A 344 11.68 -11.03 9.77
N LEU A 345 12.39 -10.16 9.05
CA LEU A 345 13.17 -9.06 9.64
C LEU A 345 12.27 -7.85 9.93
N THR A 346 11.41 -7.48 8.97
CA THR A 346 10.41 -6.41 9.11
C THR A 346 9.13 -6.79 8.40
N ALA A 347 8.00 -6.26 8.89
CA ALA A 347 6.69 -6.40 8.27
C ALA A 347 5.94 -5.08 8.31
N GLU A 348 5.38 -4.64 7.20
CA GLU A 348 4.69 -3.35 7.09
C GLU A 348 3.60 -3.37 6.02
N ILE A 349 2.55 -2.57 6.25
CA ILE A 349 1.54 -2.29 5.24
C ILE A 349 2.01 -1.11 4.40
N ILE A 350 2.19 -1.35 3.10
CA ILE A 350 2.68 -0.36 2.13
C ILE A 350 1.54 0.17 1.28
N LEU A 351 1.79 1.24 0.52
CA LEU A 351 0.81 1.82 -0.42
C LEU A 351 -0.53 2.21 0.25
N THR A 352 -0.51 2.55 1.53
CA THR A 352 -1.71 2.92 2.30
C THR A 352 -2.40 4.19 1.78
N HIS A 353 -1.68 5.06 1.08
CA HIS A 353 -2.26 6.21 0.38
C HIS A 353 -3.12 5.82 -0.83
N PHE A 354 -2.93 4.60 -1.35
CA PHE A 354 -3.70 4.00 -2.44
C PHE A 354 -4.76 3.03 -1.90
N ASN A 355 -5.23 3.25 -0.66
CA ASN A 355 -6.18 2.35 0.00
C ASN A 355 -7.45 2.12 -0.84
N TYR A 356 -7.93 3.15 -1.55
CA TYR A 356 -9.06 3.00 -2.46
C TYR A 356 -8.69 2.05 -3.62
N GLU A 357 -7.58 2.28 -4.31
CA GLU A 357 -7.12 1.47 -5.44
C GLU A 357 -6.90 -0.01 -5.04
N PHE A 358 -6.42 -0.24 -3.83
CA PHE A 358 -6.29 -1.59 -3.24
C PHE A 358 -7.57 -2.10 -2.56
N ALA A 359 -8.73 -1.48 -2.81
CA ALA A 359 -10.04 -1.91 -2.31
C ALA A 359 -10.12 -2.07 -0.78
N GLY A 360 -9.43 -1.20 -0.03
CA GLY A 360 -9.31 -1.28 1.42
C GLY A 360 -8.28 -2.29 1.92
N ARG A 361 -7.54 -2.95 1.02
CA ARG A 361 -6.59 -4.03 1.33
C ARG A 361 -5.16 -3.70 0.86
N PRO A 362 -4.53 -2.64 1.39
CA PRO A 362 -3.16 -2.27 1.02
C PRO A 362 -2.16 -3.42 1.27
N PRO A 363 -1.16 -3.64 0.39
CA PRO A 363 -0.30 -4.82 0.46
C PRO A 363 0.54 -4.93 1.74
N LEU A 364 0.77 -6.17 2.19
CA LEU A 364 1.71 -6.50 3.25
C LEU A 364 3.09 -6.76 2.64
N GLN A 365 4.08 -5.93 2.94
CA GLN A 365 5.47 -6.16 2.56
C GLN A 365 6.26 -6.72 3.75
N LEU A 366 7.05 -7.75 3.48
CA LEU A 366 7.99 -8.35 4.40
C LEU A 366 9.41 -8.22 3.85
N ARG A 367 10.36 -7.85 4.72
CA ARG A 367 11.79 -8.12 4.47
C ARG A 367 12.13 -9.45 5.14
N LEU A 368 12.62 -10.38 4.34
CA LEU A 368 12.91 -11.74 4.73
C LEU A 368 14.41 -11.98 4.72
N ARG A 369 14.89 -12.75 5.70
CA ARG A 369 16.16 -13.46 5.59
C ARG A 369 15.86 -14.94 5.39
N VAL A 370 16.37 -15.50 4.30
CA VAL A 370 16.21 -16.92 3.96
C VAL A 370 17.53 -17.62 4.26
N THR A 371 17.50 -18.68 5.06
CA THR A 371 18.67 -19.41 5.56
C THR A 371 18.54 -20.91 5.30
N ARG A 372 19.62 -21.53 4.84
CA ARG A 372 19.85 -22.99 4.83
C ARG A 372 21.32 -23.26 5.09
N GLY A 373 21.60 -24.22 5.96
CA GLY A 373 22.97 -24.46 6.39
C GLY A 373 23.57 -23.18 6.98
N ASN A 374 24.74 -22.78 6.46
CA ASN A 374 25.46 -21.58 6.90
C ASN A 374 25.24 -20.36 5.99
N THR A 375 24.38 -20.48 4.98
CA THR A 375 24.15 -19.44 3.98
C THR A 375 22.85 -18.70 4.28
N SER A 376 22.88 -17.38 4.15
CA SER A 376 21.67 -16.55 4.20
C SER A 376 21.69 -15.45 3.15
N LEU A 377 20.51 -15.13 2.62
CA LEU A 377 20.27 -13.96 1.78
C LEU A 377 19.05 -13.19 2.26
N GLU A 378 18.92 -11.96 1.79
CA GLU A 378 17.75 -11.14 2.05
C GLU A 378 16.96 -10.87 0.77
N MET A 379 15.64 -10.84 0.93
CA MET A 379 14.69 -10.55 -0.14
C MET A 379 13.44 -9.89 0.42
N PHE A 380 12.64 -9.28 -0.45
CA PHE A 380 11.34 -8.73 -0.12
C PHE A 380 10.23 -9.62 -0.68
N ALA A 381 9.21 -9.88 0.16
CA ALA A 381 7.98 -10.52 -0.26
C ALA A 381 6.82 -9.53 -0.07
N ILE A 382 6.01 -9.31 -1.10
CA ILE A 382 4.81 -8.48 -1.04
C ILE A 382 3.60 -9.38 -1.24
N ILE A 383 2.69 -9.39 -0.27
CA ILE A 383 1.44 -10.14 -0.30
C ILE A 383 0.31 -9.17 -0.58
N LEU A 384 -0.45 -9.41 -1.65
CA LEU A 384 -1.55 -8.55 -2.06
C LEU A 384 -2.84 -9.33 -2.33
N HIS A 385 -3.95 -8.60 -2.32
CA HIS A 385 -5.26 -9.09 -2.71
C HIS A 385 -6.00 -7.94 -3.42
N MET A 386 -5.91 -7.90 -4.75
CA MET A 386 -6.39 -6.81 -5.59
C MET A 386 -7.93 -6.65 -5.54
N LYS A 387 -8.43 -5.58 -6.16
CA LYS A 387 -9.88 -5.35 -6.31
C LYS A 387 -10.53 -6.51 -7.08
N ALA A 388 -11.44 -7.21 -6.41
CA ALA A 388 -12.26 -8.28 -6.99
C ALA A 388 -13.39 -7.77 -7.90
N GLN A 389 -14.07 -8.72 -8.54
CA GLN A 389 -15.26 -8.55 -9.39
C GLN A 389 -15.01 -7.90 -10.76
N THR A 390 -16.01 -8.07 -11.63
CA THR A 390 -16.09 -7.52 -13.00
C THR A 390 -17.41 -6.76 -13.20
N GLY A 391 -17.93 -6.13 -12.13
CA GLY A 391 -19.25 -5.49 -12.10
C GLY A 391 -19.33 -4.22 -12.94
N GLY A 392 -18.19 -3.62 -13.27
CA GLY A 392 -18.08 -2.48 -14.18
C GLY A 392 -16.64 -2.14 -14.52
N ILE A 393 -16.47 -1.18 -15.44
CA ILE A 393 -15.16 -0.68 -15.88
C ILE A 393 -14.33 -0.10 -14.72
N ASP A 394 -15.01 0.36 -13.67
CA ASP A 394 -14.37 0.89 -12.48
C ASP A 394 -13.53 -0.16 -11.74
N ASP A 395 -13.96 -1.42 -11.68
CA ASP A 395 -13.19 -2.51 -11.06
C ASP A 395 -11.86 -2.73 -11.82
N TYR A 396 -11.92 -2.75 -13.16
CA TYR A 396 -10.76 -2.86 -14.03
C TYR A 396 -9.82 -1.65 -13.88
N ASN A 397 -10.36 -0.44 -13.91
CA ASN A 397 -9.58 0.79 -13.75
C ASN A 397 -8.92 0.87 -12.36
N GLN A 398 -9.59 0.37 -11.33
CA GLN A 398 -9.08 0.30 -9.97
C GLN A 398 -7.89 -0.66 -9.87
N ARG A 399 -7.99 -1.86 -10.46
CA ARG A 399 -6.85 -2.80 -10.57
C ARG A 399 -5.69 -2.21 -11.36
N LYS A 400 -5.96 -1.54 -12.48
CA LYS A 400 -4.94 -0.87 -13.30
C LYS A 400 -4.21 0.23 -12.51
N ALA A 401 -4.95 1.03 -11.75
CA ALA A 401 -4.37 2.08 -10.91
C ALA A 401 -3.53 1.49 -9.75
N ALA A 402 -4.01 0.42 -9.11
CA ALA A 402 -3.25 -0.31 -8.08
C ALA A 402 -1.96 -0.91 -8.65
N GLY A 403 -2.02 -1.54 -9.84
CA GLY A 403 -0.87 -2.07 -10.55
C GLY A 403 0.15 -0.98 -10.91
N ALA A 404 -0.30 0.21 -11.31
CA ALA A 404 0.57 1.36 -11.56
C ALA A 404 1.26 1.86 -10.29
N ALA A 405 0.51 1.98 -9.18
CA ALA A 405 1.04 2.38 -7.88
C ALA A 405 2.07 1.37 -7.35
N LEU A 406 1.78 0.07 -7.48
CA LEU A 406 2.71 -1.00 -7.13
C LEU A 406 3.98 -0.92 -7.97
N LYS A 407 3.88 -0.78 -9.30
CA LYS A 407 5.06 -0.68 -10.17
C LYS A 407 5.92 0.53 -9.79
N GLN A 408 5.30 1.68 -9.58
CA GLN A 408 6.01 2.87 -9.13
C GLN A 408 6.75 2.61 -7.81
N TYR A 409 6.12 1.95 -6.85
CA TYR A 409 6.77 1.59 -5.58
C TYR A 409 7.95 0.64 -5.80
N LEU A 410 7.78 -0.42 -6.59
CA LEU A 410 8.86 -1.35 -6.90
C LEU A 410 10.04 -0.65 -7.59
N ASP A 411 9.77 0.15 -8.63
CA ASP A 411 10.79 0.87 -9.40
C ASP A 411 11.55 1.91 -8.57
N SER A 412 10.94 2.43 -7.49
CA SER A 412 11.44 3.62 -6.79
C SER A 412 11.85 3.38 -5.35
N GLN A 413 11.35 2.33 -4.71
CA GLN A 413 11.68 1.93 -3.34
C GLN A 413 12.43 0.61 -3.30
N LEU A 414 12.16 -0.31 -4.21
CA LEU A 414 12.77 -1.64 -4.21
C LEU A 414 13.57 -1.90 -5.50
N SER A 415 14.18 -0.87 -6.06
CA SER A 415 15.07 -1.01 -7.22
C SER A 415 16.35 -1.74 -6.82
N ASN A 416 16.81 -2.70 -7.61
CA ASN A 416 18.05 -3.47 -7.39
C ASN A 416 18.05 -4.38 -6.16
N VAL A 417 16.88 -4.81 -5.68
CA VAL A 417 16.77 -5.83 -4.64
C VAL A 417 15.90 -6.99 -5.11
N ARG A 418 16.08 -8.18 -4.50
CA ARG A 418 15.26 -9.35 -4.78
C ARG A 418 13.84 -9.13 -4.28
N VAL A 419 12.86 -9.05 -5.18
CA VAL A 419 11.45 -8.89 -4.82
C VAL A 419 10.60 -9.97 -5.44
N ILE A 420 9.74 -10.59 -4.64
CA ILE A 420 8.62 -11.40 -5.10
C ILE A 420 7.29 -10.80 -4.63
N VAL A 421 6.31 -10.70 -5.54
CA VAL A 421 4.95 -10.27 -5.26
C VAL A 421 4.01 -11.44 -5.49
N LEU A 422 3.17 -11.73 -4.50
CA LEU A 422 2.40 -12.96 -4.39
C LEU A 422 0.95 -12.64 -4.00
N GLY A 423 0.01 -13.32 -4.64
CA GLY A 423 -1.36 -13.37 -4.13
C GLY A 423 -2.42 -13.43 -5.21
N ASP A 424 -3.61 -12.98 -4.84
CA ASP A 424 -4.76 -12.90 -5.73
C ASP A 424 -4.78 -11.53 -6.41
N TRP A 425 -4.41 -11.53 -7.69
CA TRP A 425 -4.39 -10.36 -8.54
C TRP A 425 -5.75 -10.04 -9.13
N ASN A 426 -6.77 -10.90 -8.97
CA ASN A 426 -8.16 -10.68 -9.40
C ASN A 426 -8.34 -10.28 -10.88
N ASP A 427 -7.33 -10.51 -11.72
CA ASP A 427 -7.36 -10.31 -13.16
C ASP A 427 -6.23 -11.13 -13.76
N ASP A 428 -6.39 -11.51 -15.03
CA ASP A 428 -5.38 -12.28 -15.74
C ASP A 428 -4.26 -11.37 -16.26
N VAL A 429 -3.10 -11.96 -16.54
CA VAL A 429 -1.92 -11.25 -17.05
C VAL A 429 -1.79 -11.31 -18.57
N ASP A 430 -2.45 -12.26 -19.23
CA ASP A 430 -2.49 -12.32 -20.70
C ASP A 430 -3.61 -11.42 -21.27
N ILE A 431 -4.84 -11.55 -20.77
CA ILE A 431 -6.02 -10.81 -21.19
C ILE A 431 -6.98 -10.61 -20.02
N SER A 432 -7.55 -9.42 -19.88
CA SER A 432 -8.36 -9.14 -18.69
C SER A 432 -9.58 -10.07 -18.61
N ILE A 433 -9.97 -10.46 -17.40
CA ILE A 433 -11.23 -11.15 -17.13
C ILE A 433 -12.45 -10.23 -17.35
N TYR A 434 -12.24 -8.92 -17.36
CA TYR A 434 -13.28 -7.93 -17.62
C TYR A 434 -13.58 -7.78 -19.12
N ARG A 435 -14.86 -7.61 -19.46
CA ARG A 435 -15.34 -7.34 -20.82
C ARG A 435 -15.99 -5.98 -20.89
N ASP A 436 -15.46 -5.09 -21.72
CA ASP A 436 -16.13 -3.85 -22.12
C ASP A 436 -16.99 -4.12 -23.35
N SER A 437 -18.31 -3.95 -23.21
CA SER A 437 -19.25 -4.07 -24.32
C SER A 437 -19.12 -5.42 -25.09
N GLY A 438 -18.81 -6.49 -24.36
CA GLY A 438 -18.65 -7.85 -24.88
C GLY A 438 -17.22 -8.23 -25.32
N SER A 439 -16.32 -7.26 -25.43
CA SER A 439 -14.92 -7.46 -25.84
C SER A 439 -13.99 -7.48 -24.63
N TYR A 440 -13.04 -8.40 -24.63
CA TYR A 440 -11.99 -8.42 -23.62
C TYR A 440 -11.06 -7.21 -23.75
N LEU A 441 -10.63 -6.66 -22.62
CA LEU A 441 -9.57 -5.65 -22.56
C LEU A 441 -8.20 -6.31 -22.39
N PRO A 442 -7.10 -5.62 -22.72
CA PRO A 442 -5.78 -6.06 -22.28
C PRO A 442 -5.71 -6.16 -20.75
N SER A 443 -4.76 -6.96 -20.24
CA SER A 443 -4.55 -7.07 -18.80
C SER A 443 -4.37 -5.68 -18.14
N PRO A 444 -4.98 -5.42 -16.96
CA PRO A 444 -4.70 -4.19 -16.21
C PRO A 444 -3.22 -4.09 -15.77
N TYR A 445 -2.46 -5.18 -15.87
CA TYR A 445 -1.05 -5.31 -15.47
C TYR A 445 -0.08 -5.23 -16.66
N GLN A 446 -0.51 -4.68 -17.79
CA GLN A 446 0.36 -4.45 -18.96
C GLN A 446 1.65 -3.71 -18.62
N ASN A 447 1.63 -2.81 -17.63
CA ASN A 447 2.81 -2.09 -17.17
C ASN A 447 3.94 -3.00 -16.66
N PHE A 448 3.62 -4.22 -16.20
CA PHE A 448 4.59 -5.25 -15.85
C PHE A 448 4.88 -6.18 -17.03
N VAL A 449 3.83 -6.61 -17.75
CA VAL A 449 3.96 -7.54 -18.90
C VAL A 449 4.83 -6.95 -20.02
N GLU A 450 4.74 -5.63 -20.24
CA GLU A 450 5.52 -4.91 -21.24
C GLU A 450 6.92 -4.50 -20.75
N ALA A 451 7.30 -4.90 -19.53
CA ALA A 451 8.62 -4.64 -18.93
C ALA A 451 9.39 -5.94 -18.58
N PRO A 452 9.55 -6.90 -19.51
CA PRO A 452 10.11 -8.23 -19.22
C PRO A 452 11.58 -8.22 -18.81
N ALA A 453 12.31 -7.12 -19.08
CA ALA A 453 13.69 -6.95 -18.64
C ALA A 453 13.80 -6.63 -17.13
N SER A 454 12.72 -6.15 -16.52
CA SER A 454 12.68 -5.73 -15.11
C SER A 454 11.80 -6.63 -14.26
N TYR A 455 10.71 -7.17 -14.84
CA TYR A 455 9.74 -7.97 -14.11
C TYR A 455 9.29 -9.18 -14.91
N GLN A 456 9.02 -10.27 -14.21
CA GLN A 456 8.49 -11.49 -14.81
C GLN A 456 7.35 -12.05 -13.96
N PHE A 457 6.17 -12.23 -14.57
CA PHE A 457 5.14 -13.08 -14.00
C PHE A 457 5.51 -14.54 -14.22
N LEU A 458 5.90 -15.25 -13.16
CA LEU A 458 6.24 -16.68 -13.22
C LEU A 458 5.05 -17.54 -13.65
N THR A 459 3.84 -17.04 -13.40
CA THR A 459 2.57 -17.68 -13.76
C THR A 459 2.07 -17.36 -15.17
N MET A 460 2.75 -16.46 -15.92
CA MET A 460 2.37 -16.13 -17.30
C MET A 460 2.22 -17.36 -18.21
N PRO A 461 3.13 -18.37 -18.18
CA PRO A 461 2.97 -19.59 -18.99
C PRO A 461 1.69 -20.38 -18.67
N LEU A 462 1.21 -20.34 -17.42
CA LEU A 462 -0.02 -21.04 -17.01
C LEU A 462 -1.27 -20.29 -17.49
N SER A 463 -1.26 -18.96 -17.36
CA SER A 463 -2.27 -18.03 -17.88
C SER A 463 -2.51 -18.24 -19.38
N VAL A 464 -1.46 -18.10 -20.21
CA VAL A 464 -1.58 -18.28 -21.68
C VAL A 464 -1.95 -19.69 -22.11
N SER A 465 -1.77 -20.68 -21.24
CA SER A 465 -2.15 -22.08 -21.49
C SER A 465 -3.61 -22.38 -21.11
N GLY A 466 -4.35 -21.39 -20.60
CA GLY A 466 -5.75 -21.53 -20.17
C GLY A 466 -5.92 -22.38 -18.91
N VAL A 467 -4.88 -22.46 -18.08
CA VAL A 467 -4.97 -23.11 -16.77
C VAL A 467 -5.77 -22.20 -15.84
N GLY A 468 -6.77 -22.74 -15.15
CA GLY A 468 -7.52 -22.01 -14.13
C GLY A 468 -6.80 -22.03 -12.78
N SER A 469 -6.75 -20.88 -12.09
CA SER A 469 -6.30 -20.80 -10.70
C SER A 469 -7.45 -20.90 -9.68
N THR A 470 -8.69 -20.93 -10.14
CA THR A 470 -9.90 -21.09 -9.31
C THR A 470 -10.75 -22.28 -9.74
N VAL A 471 -11.68 -22.69 -8.88
CA VAL A 471 -12.65 -23.73 -9.18
C VAL A 471 -13.73 -23.17 -10.09
N GLY A 472 -13.89 -23.77 -11.26
CA GLY A 472 -15.00 -23.47 -12.17
C GLY A 472 -14.71 -22.40 -13.23
N TYR A 473 -13.53 -21.77 -13.21
CA TYR A 473 -13.10 -20.83 -14.24
C TYR A 473 -11.74 -21.24 -14.83
N SER A 474 -11.52 -20.94 -16.12
CA SER A 474 -10.26 -21.21 -16.82
C SER A 474 -9.31 -20.01 -16.82
N THR A 475 -9.68 -18.92 -16.17
CA THR A 475 -8.86 -17.72 -15.99
C THR A 475 -7.87 -17.92 -14.86
N PHE A 476 -6.68 -17.34 -14.99
CA PHE A 476 -5.63 -17.42 -13.98
C PHE A 476 -5.53 -16.06 -13.29
N ILE A 477 -5.89 -15.97 -12.01
CA ILE A 477 -5.87 -14.70 -11.26
C ILE A 477 -4.93 -14.71 -10.06
N ASP A 478 -4.32 -15.85 -9.73
CA ASP A 478 -3.43 -16.02 -8.57
C ASP A 478 -1.95 -15.93 -8.94
N HIS A 479 -1.44 -14.74 -9.28
CA HIS A 479 -0.11 -14.61 -9.88
C HIS A 479 1.07 -14.45 -8.90
N GLN A 480 2.24 -14.85 -9.40
CA GLN A 480 3.54 -14.59 -8.79
C GLN A 480 4.40 -13.74 -9.73
N LEU A 481 4.78 -12.53 -9.29
CA LEU A 481 5.65 -11.60 -10.01
C LEU A 481 7.01 -11.55 -9.33
N ILE A 482 8.11 -11.56 -10.09
CA ILE A 482 9.46 -11.35 -9.56
C ILE A 482 10.17 -10.18 -10.24
N SER A 483 11.09 -9.54 -9.54
CA SER A 483 12.05 -8.59 -10.10
C SER A 483 13.23 -9.30 -10.80
N ASN A 484 13.96 -8.59 -11.66
CA ASN A 484 15.08 -9.11 -12.44
C ASN A 484 16.22 -9.68 -11.59
N GLU A 485 16.36 -9.22 -10.34
CA GLU A 485 17.34 -9.72 -9.38
C GLU A 485 17.08 -11.17 -8.95
N LEU A 486 15.86 -11.68 -9.15
CA LEU A 486 15.48 -13.07 -8.89
C LEU A 486 15.47 -13.96 -10.13
N PHE A 487 15.72 -13.43 -11.33
CA PHE A 487 15.62 -14.23 -12.57
C PHE A 487 16.61 -15.39 -12.58
N GLY A 488 17.85 -15.15 -12.12
CA GLY A 488 18.87 -16.19 -12.01
C GLY A 488 18.60 -17.21 -10.90
N ASP A 489 17.82 -16.82 -9.89
CA ASP A 489 17.48 -17.67 -8.76
C ASP A 489 16.23 -18.53 -9.02
N TYR A 490 15.40 -18.20 -10.01
CA TYR A 490 14.18 -18.96 -10.31
C TYR A 490 14.49 -20.32 -10.90
N VAL A 491 13.96 -21.39 -10.29
CA VAL A 491 14.04 -22.74 -10.86
C VAL A 491 13.03 -22.84 -12.01
N GLY A 492 13.52 -22.81 -13.24
CA GLY A 492 12.71 -22.88 -14.46
C GLY A 492 11.69 -24.02 -14.45
N ASN A 493 10.46 -23.73 -14.89
CA ASN A 493 9.32 -24.66 -14.92
C ASN A 493 8.87 -25.21 -13.55
N SER A 494 9.32 -24.63 -12.43
CA SER A 494 8.85 -25.03 -11.11
C SER A 494 7.48 -24.45 -10.72
N THR A 495 6.98 -23.46 -11.47
CA THR A 495 5.70 -22.82 -11.19
C THR A 495 4.53 -23.71 -11.60
N GLN A 496 3.65 -24.02 -10.65
CA GLN A 496 2.51 -24.93 -10.87
C GLN A 496 1.30 -24.59 -9.99
N VAL A 497 0.12 -24.97 -10.47
CA VAL A 497 -1.10 -25.05 -9.65
C VAL A 497 -1.09 -26.38 -8.90
N LEU A 498 -1.34 -26.35 -7.61
CA LEU A 498 -1.57 -27.55 -6.81
C LEU A 498 -3.07 -27.85 -6.83
N TYR A 499 -3.46 -29.10 -7.13
CA TYR A 499 -4.85 -29.54 -7.15
C TYR A 499 -5.11 -30.52 -6.00
N PRO A 500 -5.56 -30.04 -4.82
CA PRO A 500 -5.79 -30.90 -3.68
C PRO A 500 -6.86 -31.96 -3.95
N ALA A 501 -6.59 -33.20 -3.56
CA ALA A 501 -7.55 -34.30 -3.61
C ALA A 501 -8.54 -34.24 -2.43
N ILE A 502 -9.25 -33.12 -2.27
CA ILE A 502 -10.22 -32.89 -1.19
C ILE A 502 -11.65 -32.98 -1.76
N PRO A 503 -12.51 -33.86 -1.22
CA PRO A 503 -13.91 -33.93 -1.62
C PRO A 503 -14.62 -32.59 -1.41
N ASN A 504 -15.37 -32.14 -2.41
CA ASN A 504 -16.14 -30.89 -2.32
C ASN A 504 -15.27 -29.66 -1.96
N TYR A 505 -14.05 -29.61 -2.50
CA TYR A 505 -13.02 -28.60 -2.19
C TYR A 505 -13.56 -27.17 -2.16
N ALA A 506 -14.26 -26.74 -3.22
CA ALA A 506 -14.80 -25.38 -3.35
C ALA A 506 -15.75 -24.96 -2.21
N ASN A 507 -16.46 -25.91 -1.60
CA ASN A 507 -17.45 -25.58 -0.56
C ASN A 507 -16.93 -25.88 0.86
N THR A 508 -15.75 -26.50 0.98
CA THR A 508 -15.20 -26.99 2.26
C THR A 508 -13.81 -26.48 2.56
N THR A 509 -13.16 -25.81 1.61
CA THR A 509 -11.76 -25.38 1.72
C THR A 509 -11.56 -23.99 1.16
N SER A 510 -11.66 -23.84 -0.17
CA SER A 510 -11.42 -22.61 -0.91
C SER A 510 -11.89 -22.79 -2.36
N ASP A 511 -12.38 -21.74 -2.99
CA ASP A 511 -12.63 -21.67 -4.43
C ASP A 511 -11.36 -21.32 -5.25
N HIS A 512 -10.22 -21.08 -4.61
CA HIS A 512 -8.91 -20.90 -5.25
C HIS A 512 -8.00 -22.12 -5.05
N TYR A 513 -7.14 -22.40 -6.03
CA TYR A 513 -6.08 -23.40 -5.90
C TYR A 513 -4.76 -22.77 -5.44
N PRO A 514 -3.95 -23.45 -4.61
CA PRO A 514 -2.63 -22.97 -4.25
C PRO A 514 -1.68 -22.96 -5.45
N ILE A 515 -0.87 -21.91 -5.58
CA ILE A 515 0.19 -21.81 -6.58
C ILE A 515 1.54 -21.99 -5.89
N GLN A 516 2.44 -22.77 -6.48
CA GLN A 516 3.79 -23.00 -5.98
C GLN A 516 4.82 -22.61 -7.02
N SER A 517 5.96 -22.06 -6.60
CA SER A 517 7.21 -21.96 -7.36
C SER A 517 8.42 -22.31 -6.49
N ARG A 518 9.59 -22.45 -7.11
CA ARG A 518 10.85 -22.75 -6.43
C ARG A 518 11.96 -21.81 -6.90
N PHE A 519 12.84 -21.48 -5.96
CA PHE A 519 14.05 -20.68 -6.18
C PHE A 519 15.26 -21.44 -5.66
N ASP A 520 16.36 -21.36 -6.38
CA ASP A 520 17.66 -21.85 -5.99
C ASP A 520 18.64 -20.68 -5.97
N PHE A 521 19.13 -20.36 -4.78
CA PHE A 521 20.02 -19.23 -4.58
C PHE A 521 21.52 -19.60 -4.67
N GLY A 522 21.80 -20.84 -5.09
CA GLY A 522 23.15 -21.37 -5.24
C GLY A 522 23.89 -21.67 -3.93
N ASP A 523 25.12 -22.18 -4.06
CA ASP A 523 26.12 -22.25 -3.00
C ASP A 523 26.96 -20.95 -3.06
N PRO A 524 27.16 -20.19 -1.95
CA PRO A 524 27.92 -18.93 -1.98
C PRO A 524 29.41 -19.09 -2.33
N ALA A 525 29.87 -20.30 -2.63
CA ALA A 525 31.25 -20.60 -2.93
C ALA A 525 31.57 -20.65 -4.45
N PHE A 526 31.11 -19.69 -5.26
CA PHE A 526 31.70 -19.43 -6.59
C PHE A 526 31.63 -17.96 -6.99
#